data_AF-A0A672KPN3-F1
#
_entry.id   AF-A0A672KPN3-F1
#
_cell.length_a   1.000
_cell.length_b   1.000
_cell.length_c   1.000
_cell.angle_alpha   90.00
_cell.angle_beta   90.00
_cell.angle_gamma   90.00
#
_symmetry.space_group_name_H-M   'P 1'
#
loop_
_entity.id
_entity.type
_entity.pdbx_description
1 polymer ?
#
loop_
_entity_poly.entity_id
_entity_poly.type
_entity_poly.pdbx_seq_one_letter_code
_entity_poly.pdbx_strand_id
1 'polypeptide(L)'
;MSGLYHTISQITDELSTDECKRISYLCGALDMDKFSTDPRGMLQSVLCQTRMDYVFLMELILKIKRYDLLRQVLSTNKSTVEGLLKNGHSVSEYRVLMADVSEDMGTEDLKSLKFLLRGTLPKHKLENSFLDIAVELEKLDQLSSEKMDLIEQCLRSIHRADLAKKISHYQQTGNTLPGKSLGKPLIVSLYIYIHCLPSQLPVLLKSSKLEMAQM
;
A
#
# COMPACT_ATOMS: atom_id res chain seq x y z
N MET A 1 20.48 7.15 -16.58
CA MET A 1 19.70 6.07 -15.92
C MET A 1 20.42 5.41 -14.74
N SER A 2 21.72 5.66 -14.47
CA SER A 2 22.48 5.02 -13.38
C SER A 2 22.31 5.65 -11.98
N GLY A 3 22.09 6.97 -11.88
CA GLY A 3 22.06 7.68 -10.58
C GLY A 3 20.88 7.31 -9.69
N LEU A 4 19.65 7.36 -10.22
CA LEU A 4 18.45 7.04 -9.45
C LEU A 4 18.42 5.57 -9.02
N TYR A 5 18.87 4.66 -9.89
CA TYR A 5 19.00 3.24 -9.56
C TYR A 5 19.95 3.01 -8.38
N HIS A 6 21.12 3.66 -8.38
CA HIS A 6 22.06 3.59 -7.26
C HIS A 6 21.45 4.14 -5.98
N THR A 7 20.76 5.28 -6.05
CA THR A 7 20.03 5.87 -4.90
C THR A 7 18.97 4.91 -4.36
N ILE A 8 18.18 4.28 -5.24
CA ILE A 8 17.17 3.30 -4.85
C ILE A 8 17.84 2.12 -4.15
N SER A 9 18.91 1.55 -4.71
CA SER A 9 19.63 0.42 -4.10
C SER A 9 20.13 0.78 -2.71
N GLN A 10 20.81 1.92 -2.57
CA GLN A 10 21.33 2.37 -1.27
C GLN A 10 20.22 2.60 -0.24
N ILE A 11 19.08 3.17 -0.64
CA ILE A 11 17.92 3.30 0.23
C ILE A 11 17.39 1.93 0.62
N THR A 12 17.17 1.03 -0.33
CA THR A 12 16.62 -0.31 -0.04
C THR A 12 17.54 -1.14 0.86
N ASP A 13 18.85 -0.89 0.84
CA ASP A 13 19.83 -1.54 1.71
C ASP A 13 19.73 -1.08 3.17
N GLU A 14 19.34 0.17 3.41
CA GLU A 14 19.18 0.76 4.74
C GLU A 14 17.79 0.55 5.37
N LEU A 15 16.84 0.00 4.63
CA LEU A 15 15.48 -0.27 5.10
C LEU A 15 15.36 -1.67 5.71
N SER A 16 14.66 -1.77 6.82
CA SER A 16 14.21 -3.05 7.37
C SER A 16 13.16 -3.71 6.47
N THR A 17 12.91 -5.00 6.71
CA THR A 17 11.86 -5.75 6.00
C THR A 17 10.48 -5.11 6.12
N ASP A 18 10.12 -4.61 7.31
CA ASP A 18 8.81 -4.01 7.55
C ASP A 18 8.67 -2.65 6.86
N GLU A 19 9.74 -1.85 6.85
CA GLU A 19 9.78 -0.61 6.07
C GLU A 19 9.68 -0.89 4.57
N CYS A 20 10.32 -1.95 4.07
CA CYS A 20 10.21 -2.34 2.66
C CYS A 20 8.77 -2.69 2.27
N LYS A 21 8.08 -3.45 3.12
CA LYS A 21 6.65 -3.77 2.94
C LYS A 21 5.79 -2.51 3.00
N ARG A 22 6.06 -1.60 3.92
CA ARG A 22 5.34 -0.33 4.05
C ARG A 22 5.49 0.54 2.80
N ILE A 23 6.71 0.74 2.29
CA ILE A 23 6.90 1.50 1.05
C ILE A 23 6.18 0.83 -0.13
N SER A 24 6.27 -0.50 -0.24
CA SER A 24 5.59 -1.24 -1.31
C SER A 24 4.07 -1.04 -1.28
N TYR A 25 3.47 -1.07 -0.09
CA TYR A 25 2.06 -0.76 0.12
C TYR A 25 1.72 0.69 -0.28
N LEU A 26 2.56 1.67 0.08
CA LEU A 26 2.39 3.08 -0.33
C LEU A 26 2.45 3.26 -1.85
N CYS A 27 3.26 2.45 -2.53
CA CYS A 27 3.32 2.37 -3.99
C CYS A 27 2.12 1.66 -4.62
N GLY A 28 1.16 1.16 -3.82
CA GLY A 28 -0.07 0.52 -4.30
C GLY A 28 0.08 -0.97 -4.64
N ALA A 29 1.14 -1.64 -4.18
CA ALA A 29 1.27 -3.08 -4.36
C ALA A 29 0.18 -3.82 -3.55
N LEU A 30 -0.67 -4.59 -4.24
CA LEU A 30 -1.78 -5.35 -3.64
C LEU A 30 -1.46 -6.83 -3.41
N ASP A 31 -0.34 -7.31 -3.95
CA ASP A 31 0.08 -8.72 -3.85
C ASP A 31 1.11 -8.92 -2.73
N MET A 32 0.73 -8.59 -1.49
CA MET A 32 1.63 -8.71 -0.33
C MET A 32 2.16 -10.15 -0.09
N ASP A 33 1.44 -11.16 -0.56
CA ASP A 33 1.83 -12.59 -0.49
C ASP A 33 3.16 -12.88 -1.21
N LYS A 34 3.44 -12.12 -2.28
CA LYS A 34 4.68 -12.25 -3.06
C LYS A 34 5.90 -11.71 -2.30
N PHE A 35 5.71 -10.78 -1.36
CA PHE A 35 6.78 -10.14 -0.59
C PHE A 35 7.35 -11.02 0.54
N SER A 36 6.78 -12.21 0.74
CA SER A 36 7.20 -13.13 1.81
C SER A 36 8.60 -13.69 1.61
N THR A 37 9.09 -13.76 0.37
CA THR A 37 10.37 -14.41 0.04
C THR A 37 11.53 -13.43 -0.12
N ASP A 38 11.31 -12.28 -0.75
CA ASP A 38 12.33 -11.22 -0.93
C ASP A 38 11.69 -9.81 -0.96
N PRO A 39 11.38 -9.23 0.22
CA PRO A 39 10.79 -7.90 0.32
C PRO A 39 11.65 -6.80 -0.32
N ARG A 40 12.98 -6.93 -0.26
CA ARG A 40 13.92 -5.91 -0.75
C ARG A 40 14.02 -5.93 -2.27
N GLY A 41 14.24 -7.10 -2.88
CA GLY A 41 14.27 -7.21 -4.34
C GLY A 41 12.93 -6.85 -4.98
N MET A 42 11.80 -7.15 -4.30
CA MET A 42 10.49 -6.68 -4.75
C MET A 42 10.34 -5.18 -4.66
N LEU A 43 10.71 -4.56 -3.54
CA LEU A 43 10.69 -3.11 -3.44
C LEU A 43 11.58 -2.47 -4.50
N GLN A 44 12.79 -3.00 -4.70
CA GLN A 44 13.69 -2.51 -5.74
C GLN A 44 13.06 -2.65 -7.13
N SER A 45 12.40 -3.76 -7.44
CA SER A 45 11.66 -3.94 -8.69
C SER A 45 10.55 -2.90 -8.84
N VAL A 46 9.73 -2.67 -7.80
CA VAL A 46 8.66 -1.66 -7.81
C VAL A 46 9.22 -0.25 -8.02
N LEU A 47 10.32 0.09 -7.35
CA LEU A 47 10.97 1.39 -7.47
C LEU A 47 11.75 1.56 -8.78
N CYS A 48 12.19 0.47 -9.42
CA CYS A 48 12.88 0.51 -10.71
C CYS A 48 11.91 0.50 -11.90
N GLN A 49 10.62 0.23 -11.69
CA GLN A 49 9.62 0.28 -12.76
C GLN A 49 9.42 1.72 -13.26
N THR A 50 9.18 1.84 -14.56
CA THR A 50 9.25 3.06 -15.36
C THR A 50 8.17 4.09 -14.98
N ARG A 51 8.47 4.96 -14.00
CA ARG A 51 7.93 6.34 -13.80
C ARG A 51 8.38 7.04 -12.51
N MET A 52 9.25 6.41 -11.71
CA MET A 52 9.71 6.98 -10.45
C MET A 52 10.59 8.21 -10.67
N ASP A 53 10.21 9.35 -10.11
CA ASP A 53 11.07 10.52 -9.99
C ASP A 53 11.58 10.69 -8.55
N TYR A 54 12.59 11.55 -8.39
CA TYR A 54 13.20 11.81 -7.08
C TYR A 54 12.21 12.41 -6.08
N VAL A 55 11.21 13.17 -6.54
CA VAL A 55 10.23 13.83 -5.66
C VAL A 55 9.32 12.79 -5.03
N PHE A 56 8.84 11.82 -5.81
CA PHE A 56 8.03 10.73 -5.31
C PHE A 56 8.83 9.82 -4.37
N LEU A 57 10.10 9.53 -4.69
CA LEU A 57 10.98 8.80 -3.78
C LEU A 57 11.17 9.56 -2.45
N MET A 58 11.41 10.87 -2.50
CA MET A 58 11.49 11.72 -1.30
C MET A 58 10.18 11.70 -0.50
N GLU A 59 9.03 11.71 -1.18
CA GLU A 59 7.71 11.60 -0.55
C GLU A 59 7.56 10.27 0.19
N LEU A 60 7.92 9.14 -0.42
CA LEU A 60 7.86 7.82 0.22
C LEU A 60 8.72 7.77 1.48
N ILE A 61 9.97 8.23 1.41
CA ILE A 61 10.89 8.27 2.56
C ILE A 61 10.39 9.21 3.66
N LEU A 62 9.78 10.34 3.28
CA LEU A 62 9.13 11.25 4.23
C LEU A 62 7.97 10.56 4.95
N LYS A 63 7.10 9.85 4.22
CA LYS A 63 5.89 9.21 4.79
C LYS A 63 6.24 8.03 5.72
N ILE A 64 7.36 7.32 5.49
CA ILE A 64 7.86 6.31 6.44
C ILE A 64 8.75 6.89 7.55
N LYS A 65 8.91 8.22 7.62
CA LYS A 65 9.61 8.96 8.68
C LYS A 65 11.11 8.63 8.82
N ARG A 66 11.74 8.10 7.76
CA ARG A 66 13.21 7.87 7.69
C ARG A 66 13.96 9.13 7.28
N TYR A 67 13.92 10.13 8.16
CA TYR A 67 14.55 11.43 7.93
C TYR A 67 16.09 11.36 7.86
N ASP A 68 16.69 10.32 8.43
CA ASP A 68 18.09 9.95 8.25
C ASP A 68 18.42 9.72 6.77
N LEU A 69 17.60 8.94 6.05
CA LEU A 69 17.80 8.65 4.62
C LEU A 69 17.59 9.88 3.74
N LEU A 70 16.66 10.77 4.12
CA LEU A 70 16.52 12.07 3.45
C LEU A 70 17.84 12.86 3.50
N ARG A 71 18.49 12.89 4.67
CA ARG A 71 19.73 13.66 4.88
C ARG A 71 20.95 12.99 4.26
N GLN A 72 21.11 11.70 4.49
CA GLN A 72 22.33 10.96 4.17
C GLN A 72 22.40 10.51 2.71
N VAL A 73 21.27 10.12 2.12
CA VAL A 73 21.23 9.56 0.76
C VAL A 73 20.68 10.57 -0.25
N LEU A 74 19.59 11.25 0.09
CA LEU A 74 18.90 12.19 -0.81
C LEU A 74 19.37 13.64 -0.67
N SER A 75 20.32 13.92 0.24
CA SER A 75 20.89 15.25 0.48
C SER A 75 19.84 16.35 0.69
N THR A 76 18.73 16.01 1.35
CA THR A 76 17.59 16.90 1.61
C THR A 76 17.13 16.78 3.06
N ASN A 77 16.11 17.55 3.44
CA ASN A 77 15.52 17.50 4.78
C ASN A 77 13.99 17.53 4.72
N LYS A 78 13.36 17.24 5.85
CA LYS A 78 11.90 17.21 6.01
C LYS A 78 11.23 18.48 5.45
N SER A 79 11.66 19.66 5.91
CA SER A 79 11.06 20.94 5.53
C SER A 79 11.16 21.23 4.03
N THR A 80 12.29 20.88 3.41
CA THR A 80 12.47 21.01 1.95
C THR A 80 11.50 20.11 1.20
N VAL A 81 11.38 18.84 1.59
CA VAL A 81 10.46 17.90 0.94
C VAL A 81 9.01 18.32 1.14
N GLU A 82 8.61 18.71 2.35
CA GLU A 82 7.27 19.27 2.62
C GLU A 82 6.99 20.52 1.78
N GLY A 83 8.01 21.37 1.57
CA GLY A 83 7.95 22.52 0.67
C GLY A 83 7.68 22.14 -0.79
N LEU A 84 8.33 21.09 -1.29
CA LEU A 84 8.13 20.57 -2.65
C LEU A 84 6.73 19.97 -2.83
N LEU A 85 6.18 19.35 -1.79
CA LEU A 85 4.88 18.68 -1.82
C LEU A 85 3.67 19.61 -1.61
N LYS A 86 3.89 20.91 -1.37
CA LYS A 86 2.80 21.89 -1.17
C LYS A 86 1.75 21.91 -2.28
N ASN A 87 2.17 21.60 -3.51
CA ASN A 87 1.33 21.69 -4.71
C ASN A 87 0.73 20.35 -5.13
N GLY A 88 1.02 19.26 -4.43
CA GLY A 88 0.49 17.95 -4.76
C GLY A 88 1.27 16.80 -4.12
N HIS A 89 0.51 15.77 -3.74
CA HIS A 89 1.01 14.50 -3.23
C HIS A 89 0.76 13.42 -4.28
N SER A 90 1.77 12.59 -4.54
CA SER A 90 1.62 11.44 -5.43
C SER A 90 1.22 10.18 -4.66
N VAL A 91 1.62 10.08 -3.39
CA VAL A 91 1.18 9.00 -2.50
C VAL A 91 -0.27 9.24 -2.05
N SER A 92 -1.10 8.19 -2.11
CA SER A 92 -2.48 8.27 -1.63
C SER A 92 -2.54 8.48 -0.12
N GLU A 93 -3.28 9.50 0.33
CA GLU A 93 -3.48 9.77 1.77
C GLU A 93 -4.21 8.62 2.49
N TYR A 94 -5.05 7.86 1.78
CA TYR A 94 -5.64 6.63 2.33
C TYR A 94 -4.55 5.58 2.64
N ARG A 95 -3.59 5.38 1.73
CA ARG A 95 -2.48 4.44 1.94
C ARG A 95 -1.60 4.90 3.11
N VAL A 96 -1.35 6.20 3.22
CA VAL A 96 -0.62 6.78 4.37
C VAL A 96 -1.34 6.49 5.68
N LEU A 97 -2.66 6.71 5.73
CA LEU A 97 -3.47 6.42 6.92
C LEU A 97 -3.36 4.95 7.35
N MET A 98 -3.54 4.00 6.43
CA MET A 98 -3.44 2.57 6.76
C MET A 98 -2.03 2.18 7.22
N ALA A 99 -1.00 2.78 6.63
CA ALA A 99 0.40 2.57 7.04
C ALA A 99 0.69 3.13 8.44
N ASP A 100 0.16 4.31 8.78
CA ASP A 100 0.28 4.89 10.11
C ASP A 100 -0.49 4.07 11.17
N VAL A 101 -1.69 3.59 10.83
CA VAL A 101 -2.45 2.67 11.70
C VAL A 101 -1.67 1.38 11.94
N SER A 102 -1.02 0.84 10.91
CA SER A 102 -0.18 -0.35 11.04
C SER A 102 1.04 -0.13 11.95
N GLU A 103 1.68 1.03 11.87
CA GLU A 103 2.84 1.38 12.68
C GLU A 103 2.49 1.46 14.18
N ASP A 104 1.30 1.99 14.48
CA ASP A 104 0.81 2.13 15.85
C ASP A 104 0.06 0.88 16.36
N MET A 105 -0.08 -0.17 15.55
CA MET A 105 -0.78 -1.40 15.91
C MET A 105 0.16 -2.34 16.67
N GLY A 106 -0.15 -2.59 17.96
CA GLY A 106 0.60 -3.54 18.77
C GLY A 106 0.35 -5.00 18.37
N THR A 107 1.23 -5.90 18.79
CA THR A 107 1.11 -7.34 18.50
C THR A 107 -0.17 -7.96 19.10
N GLU A 108 -0.51 -7.61 20.34
CA GLU A 108 -1.74 -8.08 21.00
C GLU A 108 -3.01 -7.46 20.40
N ASP A 109 -2.95 -6.18 20.04
CA ASP A 109 -4.06 -5.50 19.34
C ASP A 109 -4.33 -6.16 17.98
N LEU A 110 -3.26 -6.47 17.24
CA LEU A 110 -3.34 -7.17 15.97
C LEU A 110 -3.93 -8.58 16.15
N LYS A 111 -3.57 -9.32 17.20
CA LYS A 111 -4.19 -10.62 17.51
C LYS A 111 -5.68 -10.48 17.78
N SER A 112 -6.07 -9.49 18.58
CA SER A 112 -7.47 -9.17 18.88
C SER A 112 -8.25 -8.80 17.61
N LEU A 113 -7.65 -7.98 16.72
CA LEU A 113 -8.23 -7.62 15.43
C LEU A 113 -8.43 -8.85 14.54
N LYS A 114 -7.39 -9.69 14.42
CA LYS A 114 -7.45 -10.96 13.68
C LYS A 114 -8.57 -11.84 14.21
N PHE A 115 -8.77 -11.90 15.53
CA PHE A 115 -9.85 -12.67 16.15
C PHE A 115 -11.23 -12.17 15.72
N LEU A 116 -11.47 -10.86 15.75
CA LEU A 116 -12.74 -10.27 15.28
C LEU A 116 -13.00 -10.56 13.80
N LEU A 117 -11.96 -10.56 12.97
CA LEU A 117 -12.06 -10.75 11.52
C LEU A 117 -12.08 -12.21 11.08
N ARG A 118 -12.03 -13.19 12.00
CA ARG A 118 -12.05 -14.63 11.65
C ARG A 118 -13.29 -15.07 10.87
N GLY A 119 -14.41 -14.37 11.04
CA GLY A 119 -15.64 -14.62 10.28
C GLY A 119 -15.64 -14.02 8.87
N THR A 120 -14.73 -13.09 8.59
CA THR A 120 -14.65 -12.33 7.33
C THR A 120 -13.47 -12.78 6.47
N LEU A 121 -12.33 -13.10 7.09
CA LEU A 121 -11.08 -13.45 6.42
C LEU A 121 -10.68 -14.91 6.68
N PRO A 122 -10.27 -15.67 5.66
CA PRO A 122 -9.68 -16.99 5.85
C PRO A 122 -8.43 -16.93 6.74
N LYS A 123 -8.20 -17.96 7.57
CA LYS A 123 -7.07 -17.98 8.52
C LYS A 123 -5.68 -17.77 7.89
N HIS A 124 -5.48 -18.26 6.66
CA HIS A 124 -4.23 -18.12 5.90
C HIS A 124 -4.01 -16.72 5.31
N LYS A 125 -5.02 -15.83 5.41
CA LYS A 125 -4.94 -14.42 4.95
C LYS A 125 -4.72 -13.43 6.10
N LEU A 126 -4.55 -13.94 7.32
CA LEU A 126 -4.32 -13.15 8.52
C LEU A 126 -2.83 -13.17 8.92
N GLU A 127 -1.91 -13.38 7.98
CA GLU A 127 -0.65 -14.03 8.37
C GLU A 127 0.36 -13.12 9.09
N ASN A 128 0.50 -11.82 8.80
CA ASN A 128 1.66 -11.09 9.35
C ASN A 128 1.36 -9.72 9.99
N SER A 129 0.81 -8.75 9.26
CA SER A 129 0.67 -7.35 9.71
C SER A 129 -0.76 -6.80 9.55
N PHE A 130 -1.01 -5.59 10.08
CA PHE A 130 -2.26 -4.87 9.81
C PHE A 130 -2.42 -4.53 8.32
N LEU A 131 -1.32 -4.19 7.62
CA LEU A 131 -1.37 -3.89 6.19
C LEU A 131 -1.83 -5.09 5.36
N ASP A 132 -1.44 -6.30 5.73
CA ASP A 132 -1.91 -7.51 5.05
C ASP A 132 -3.44 -7.67 5.22
N ILE A 133 -3.96 -7.42 6.43
CA ILE A 133 -5.40 -7.41 6.70
C ILE A 133 -6.11 -6.34 5.85
N ALA A 134 -5.54 -5.13 5.78
CA ALA A 134 -6.12 -4.04 5.00
C ALA A 134 -6.23 -4.41 3.50
N VAL A 135 -5.15 -4.97 2.92
CA VAL A 135 -5.13 -5.45 1.53
C VAL A 135 -6.18 -6.55 1.30
N GLU A 136 -6.32 -7.50 2.23
CA GLU A 136 -7.31 -8.56 2.08
C GLU A 136 -8.75 -8.05 2.21
N LEU A 137 -9.00 -7.06 3.06
CA LEU A 137 -10.31 -6.39 3.13
C LEU A 137 -10.59 -5.57 1.88
N GLU A 138 -9.58 -4.94 1.27
CA GLU A 138 -9.72 -4.24 -0.02
C GLU A 138 -10.10 -5.21 -1.14
N LYS A 139 -9.46 -6.39 -1.21
CA LYS A 139 -9.79 -7.44 -2.20
C LYS A 139 -11.23 -7.94 -2.07
N LEU A 140 -11.81 -7.89 -0.87
CA LEU A 140 -13.21 -8.26 -0.59
C LEU A 140 -14.19 -7.08 -0.70
N ASP A 141 -13.71 -5.91 -1.16
CA ASP A 141 -14.48 -4.67 -1.23
C ASP A 141 -15.11 -4.26 0.13
N GLN A 142 -14.46 -4.63 1.24
CA GLN A 142 -14.88 -4.29 2.60
C GLN A 142 -14.13 -3.06 3.15
N LEU A 143 -13.06 -2.65 2.48
CA LEU A 143 -12.25 -1.50 2.85
C LEU A 143 -11.82 -0.72 1.59
N SER A 144 -11.97 0.59 1.61
CA SER A 144 -11.49 1.50 0.55
C SER A 144 -11.31 2.91 1.10
N SER A 145 -10.83 3.85 0.29
CA SER A 145 -10.74 5.27 0.66
C SER A 145 -12.08 5.91 1.04
N GLU A 146 -13.20 5.32 0.61
CA GLU A 146 -14.56 5.81 0.86
C GLU A 146 -15.31 4.95 1.89
N LYS A 147 -14.84 3.72 2.13
CA LYS A 147 -15.48 2.72 2.99
C LYS A 147 -14.51 2.26 4.06
N MET A 148 -14.64 2.77 5.29
CA MET A 148 -13.77 2.41 6.43
C MET A 148 -14.54 2.06 7.71
N ASP A 149 -15.87 2.00 7.67
CA ASP A 149 -16.69 1.83 8.87
C ASP A 149 -16.42 0.51 9.58
N LEU A 150 -16.21 -0.56 8.81
CA LEU A 150 -15.88 -1.89 9.34
C LEU A 150 -14.58 -1.85 10.15
N ILE A 151 -13.51 -1.27 9.58
CA ILE A 151 -12.21 -1.26 10.25
C ILE A 151 -12.23 -0.31 11.45
N GLU A 152 -12.93 0.82 11.36
CA GLU A 152 -13.11 1.74 12.49
C GLU A 152 -13.82 1.03 13.65
N GLN A 153 -14.92 0.32 13.38
CA GLN A 153 -15.67 -0.41 14.39
C GLN A 153 -14.84 -1.52 15.03
N CYS A 154 -14.05 -2.25 14.24
CA CYS A 154 -13.11 -3.25 14.77
C CYS A 154 -12.08 -2.62 15.71
N LEU A 155 -11.48 -1.48 15.34
CA LEU A 155 -10.51 -0.76 16.18
C LEU A 155 -11.13 -0.31 17.52
N ARG A 156 -12.37 0.18 17.50
CA ARG A 156 -13.10 0.52 18.73
C ARG A 156 -13.34 -0.72 19.60
N SER A 157 -13.64 -1.85 18.97
CA SER A 157 -13.97 -3.11 19.65
C SER A 157 -12.75 -3.75 20.33
N ILE A 158 -11.54 -3.51 19.82
CA ILE A 158 -10.26 -3.91 20.47
C ILE A 158 -9.72 -2.82 21.41
N HIS A 159 -10.53 -1.83 21.78
CA HIS A 159 -10.17 -0.71 22.66
C HIS A 159 -9.08 0.23 22.13
N ARG A 160 -8.81 0.24 20.81
CA ARG A 160 -7.92 1.20 20.14
C ARG A 160 -8.69 2.41 19.62
N ALA A 161 -9.31 3.14 20.56
CA ALA A 161 -10.10 4.34 20.25
C ALA A 161 -9.27 5.47 19.64
N ASP A 162 -7.97 5.52 19.93
CA ASP A 162 -6.99 6.42 19.30
C ASP A 162 -6.88 6.17 17.80
N LEU A 163 -6.73 4.92 17.36
CA LEU A 163 -6.65 4.55 15.94
C LEU A 163 -7.99 4.74 15.23
N ALA A 164 -9.10 4.37 15.89
CA ALA A 164 -10.44 4.63 15.36
C ALA A 164 -10.66 6.12 15.08
N LYS A 165 -10.25 7.00 16.00
CA LYS A 165 -10.34 8.46 15.79
C LYS A 165 -9.51 8.95 14.61
N LYS A 166 -8.33 8.37 14.35
CA LYS A 166 -7.54 8.71 13.16
C LYS A 166 -8.30 8.40 11.87
N ILE A 167 -8.99 7.25 11.82
CA ILE A 167 -9.84 6.87 10.68
C ILE A 167 -11.03 7.82 10.54
N SER A 168 -11.77 8.09 11.62
CA SER A 168 -12.92 9.01 11.56
C SER A 168 -12.51 10.41 11.10
N HIS A 169 -11.36 10.91 11.55
CA HIS A 169 -10.86 12.22 11.15
C HIS A 169 -10.58 12.29 9.64
N TYR A 170 -10.01 11.22 9.07
CA TYR A 170 -9.81 11.12 7.62
C TYR A 170 -11.14 11.19 6.86
N GLN A 171 -12.14 10.41 7.28
CA GLN A 171 -13.47 10.40 6.64
C GLN A 171 -14.16 11.78 6.71
N GLN A 172 -14.03 12.49 7.84
CA GLN A 172 -14.60 13.84 8.01
C GLN A 172 -13.90 14.89 7.14
N THR A 173 -12.57 14.79 7.03
CA THR A 173 -11.78 15.70 6.18
C THR A 173 -12.07 15.47 4.69
N GLY A 174 -12.35 14.22 4.29
CA GLY A 174 -12.79 13.87 2.94
C GLY A 174 -14.21 14.39 2.60
N ASN A 175 -15.13 14.40 3.56
CA ASN A 175 -16.52 14.81 3.36
C ASN A 175 -16.78 16.32 3.39
N THR A 176 -15.81 17.16 3.77
CA THR A 176 -16.01 18.61 3.95
C THR A 176 -15.65 19.46 2.72
N LEU A 177 -15.25 18.85 1.59
CA LEU A 177 -14.90 19.58 0.37
C LEU A 177 -15.70 19.10 -0.85
N PRO A 178 -16.73 19.84 -1.31
CA PRO A 178 -17.27 19.65 -2.65
C PRO A 178 -16.23 20.18 -3.65
N GLY A 179 -15.29 19.33 -4.09
CA GLY A 179 -14.29 19.72 -5.10
C GLY A 179 -12.86 19.19 -4.93
N LYS A 180 -12.61 18.18 -4.10
CA LYS A 180 -11.36 17.39 -4.18
C LYS A 180 -11.61 15.93 -4.56
N SER A 181 -12.46 15.71 -5.56
CA SER A 181 -12.38 14.50 -6.37
C SER A 181 -11.18 14.63 -7.33
N LEU A 182 -9.94 14.44 -6.86
CA LEU A 182 -8.84 14.04 -7.74
C LEU A 182 -7.64 13.47 -6.96
N GLY A 183 -7.91 12.41 -6.20
CA GLY A 183 -6.95 11.34 -5.96
C GLY A 183 -7.46 10.06 -6.61
N LYS A 184 -7.91 10.12 -7.87
CA LYS A 184 -8.19 8.90 -8.63
C LYS A 184 -6.92 8.03 -8.57
N PRO A 185 -6.93 6.82 -7.98
CA PRO A 185 -5.80 5.92 -8.12
C PRO A 185 -5.90 5.23 -9.49
N LEU A 186 -6.12 5.98 -10.57
CA LEU A 186 -6.38 5.39 -11.89
C LEU A 186 -5.13 5.23 -12.75
N ILE A 187 -3.96 5.70 -12.31
CA ILE A 187 -2.72 5.43 -13.04
C ILE A 187 -1.96 4.26 -12.42
N VAL A 188 -1.86 4.14 -11.09
CA VAL A 188 -1.11 3.01 -10.48
C VAL A 188 -1.95 1.74 -10.42
N SER A 189 -3.26 1.84 -10.13
CA SER A 189 -4.13 0.66 -10.06
C SER A 189 -4.37 0.01 -11.42
N LEU A 190 -4.39 0.78 -12.53
CA LEU A 190 -4.44 0.19 -13.87
C LEU A 190 -3.08 -0.37 -14.29
N TYR A 191 -1.96 0.28 -13.95
CA TYR A 191 -0.63 -0.17 -14.37
C TYR A 191 -0.19 -1.45 -13.65
N ILE A 192 -0.49 -1.58 -12.34
CA ILE A 192 -0.26 -2.82 -11.58
C ILE A 192 -1.20 -3.93 -12.07
N TYR A 193 -2.46 -3.63 -12.40
CA TYR A 193 -3.38 -4.63 -12.94
C TYR A 193 -3.00 -5.09 -14.36
N ILE A 194 -2.41 -4.21 -15.18
CA ILE A 194 -1.94 -4.52 -16.54
C ILE A 194 -0.61 -5.30 -16.53
N HIS A 195 0.31 -5.01 -15.60
CA HIS A 195 1.65 -5.64 -15.58
C HIS A 195 1.86 -6.72 -14.50
N CYS A 196 0.93 -6.87 -13.53
CA CYS A 196 0.93 -7.93 -12.52
C CYS A 196 -0.15 -8.99 -12.79
N LEU A 197 -0.68 -9.08 -14.02
CA LEU A 197 -1.26 -10.35 -14.48
C LEU A 197 -0.09 -11.33 -14.64
N PRO A 198 -0.07 -12.46 -13.92
CA PRO A 198 0.77 -13.57 -14.34
C PRO A 198 0.38 -13.87 -15.80
N SER A 199 1.37 -14.15 -16.63
CA SER A 199 1.22 -14.64 -18.00
C SER A 199 0.57 -16.03 -18.08
N GLN A 200 -0.55 -16.22 -17.39
CA GLN A 200 -1.41 -17.38 -17.45
C GLN A 200 -2.86 -16.89 -17.56
N LEU A 201 -3.20 -16.30 -18.71
CA LEU A 201 -4.55 -16.49 -19.21
C LEU A 201 -4.56 -17.88 -19.87
N PRO A 202 -5.23 -18.88 -19.27
CA PRO A 202 -5.18 -20.25 -19.72
C PRO A 202 -5.84 -20.37 -21.10
N VAL A 203 -5.22 -21.14 -22.00
CA VAL A 203 -5.69 -22.32 -22.77
C VAL A 203 -7.22 -22.60 -22.94
N LEU A 204 -8.13 -21.92 -22.27
CA LEU A 204 -9.58 -22.13 -22.21
C LEU A 204 -10.41 -21.43 -23.32
N LEU A 205 -9.79 -21.08 -24.45
CA LEU A 205 -10.52 -20.63 -25.66
C LEU A 205 -10.24 -21.49 -26.90
N LYS A 206 -9.45 -22.58 -26.76
CA LYS A 206 -9.21 -23.55 -27.85
C LYS A 206 -9.98 -24.86 -27.74
N SER A 207 -10.57 -25.20 -26.59
CA SER A 207 -11.28 -26.48 -26.45
C SER A 207 -12.78 -26.43 -26.76
N SER A 208 -13.40 -25.26 -26.93
CA SER A 208 -14.82 -25.15 -27.36
C SER A 208 -15.03 -25.00 -28.87
N LYS A 209 -13.96 -25.12 -29.68
CA LYS A 209 -14.03 -25.10 -31.15
C LYS A 209 -13.82 -26.46 -31.83
N LEU A 210 -13.72 -27.57 -31.09
CA LEU A 210 -13.50 -28.90 -31.68
C LEU A 210 -14.70 -29.85 -31.65
N GLU A 211 -15.88 -29.44 -31.14
CA GLU A 211 -17.09 -30.30 -31.14
C GLU A 211 -18.22 -29.84 -32.08
N MET A 212 -18.01 -28.81 -32.91
CA MET A 212 -19.02 -28.33 -33.87
C MET A 212 -18.56 -28.40 -35.34
N ALA A 213 -17.56 -29.23 -35.65
CA ALA A 213 -17.05 -29.43 -37.01
C ALA A 213 -16.98 -30.91 -37.44
N GLN A 214 -17.77 -31.78 -36.81
CA GLN A 214 -18.07 -33.13 -37.31
C GLN A 214 -19.57 -33.38 -37.25
N MET A 215 -20.31 -32.67 -38.10
CA MET A 215 -21.56 -33.12 -38.73
C MET A 215 -21.62 -32.57 -40.15
#